data_AF-A0A2I0KV43-F1
#
_entry.id   AF-A0A2I0KV43-F1
#
_cell.length_a   1.000
_cell.length_b   1.000
_cell.length_c   1.000
_cell.angle_alpha   90.00
_cell.angle_beta   90.00
_cell.angle_gamma   90.00
#
_symmetry.space_group_name_H-M   'P 1'
#
loop_
_entity.id
_entity.type
_entity.pdbx_description
1 polymer ?
#
loop_
_entity_poly.entity_id
_entity_poly.type
_entity_poly.pdbx_seq_one_letter_code
_entity_poly.pdbx_strand_id
1 'polypeptide(L)'
;LPIRPPKLSQHGLVLEAAIEAAANAVINIRDSLNEWDAKAGDGDCGSTMFKGATSILEDLKTHYPLNNAAETVNEIGNSIRRVMGGTSGIIYNILCKAAYARLKARPESAVTAKQWAEALKAAISAVSKYGGAGEGYRTMLDALIPACTVLKERLGAGDDPVTAFVLSSEAALAGAEATKQMQAQAGRASYVSVENLLSVPDPGAMAAASWYRAAALIVKDRLHVP
;
A
#
# COMPACT_ATOMS: atom_id res chain seq x y z
N LEU A 1 8.50 11.03 -21.67
CA LEU A 1 7.49 10.10 -21.10
C LEU A 1 8.24 9.07 -20.26
N PRO A 2 7.69 8.62 -19.12
CA PRO A 2 8.25 7.47 -18.40
C PRO A 2 8.22 6.27 -19.36
N ILE A 3 9.37 5.63 -19.54
CA ILE A 3 9.55 4.53 -20.47
C ILE A 3 10.22 3.41 -19.70
N ARG A 4 9.70 2.20 -19.86
CA ARG A 4 10.32 1.00 -19.30
C ARG A 4 11.76 0.87 -19.80
N PRO A 5 12.76 0.71 -18.91
CA PRO A 5 14.14 0.58 -19.33
C PRO A 5 14.35 -0.72 -20.13
N PRO A 6 15.24 -0.73 -21.14
CA PRO A 6 15.49 -1.92 -21.96
C PRO A 6 16.09 -3.08 -21.16
N LYS A 7 16.79 -2.78 -20.05
CA LYS A 7 17.33 -3.75 -19.10
C LYS A 7 17.06 -3.30 -17.67
N LEU A 8 16.51 -4.20 -16.87
CA LEU A 8 16.30 -3.97 -15.45
C LEU A 8 17.57 -4.22 -14.63
N SER A 9 17.81 -3.35 -13.65
CA SER A 9 18.77 -3.62 -12.58
C SER A 9 18.22 -4.68 -11.63
N GLN A 10 19.05 -5.23 -10.74
CA GLN A 10 18.57 -6.15 -9.70
C GLN A 10 17.47 -5.51 -8.84
N HIS A 11 17.62 -4.22 -8.52
CA HIS A 11 16.61 -3.49 -7.75
C HIS A 11 15.32 -3.30 -8.55
N GLY A 12 15.44 -3.05 -9.86
CA GLY A 12 14.29 -2.96 -10.76
C GLY A 12 13.52 -4.27 -10.91
N LEU A 13 14.22 -5.41 -10.96
CA LEU A 13 13.59 -6.76 -10.97
C LEU A 13 12.83 -7.05 -9.67
N VAL A 14 13.43 -6.70 -8.52
CA VAL A 14 12.78 -6.87 -7.21
C VAL A 14 11.57 -5.94 -7.09
N LEU A 15 11.69 -4.69 -7.54
CA LEU A 15 10.58 -3.73 -7.53
C LEU A 15 9.44 -4.16 -8.45
N GLU A 16 9.75 -4.67 -9.64
CA GLU A 16 8.76 -5.25 -10.56
C GLU A 16 7.99 -6.41 -9.90
N ALA A 17 8.72 -7.37 -9.32
CA ALA A 17 8.09 -8.51 -8.64
C ALA A 17 7.22 -8.07 -7.46
N ALA A 18 7.67 -7.07 -6.69
CA ALA A 18 6.91 -6.50 -5.58
C ALA A 18 5.59 -5.85 -6.04
N ILE A 19 5.63 -5.06 -7.12
CA ILE A 19 4.45 -4.40 -7.69
C ILE A 19 3.47 -5.45 -8.24
N GLU A 20 3.98 -6.45 -8.96
CA GLU A 20 3.16 -7.52 -9.53
C GLU A 20 2.47 -8.34 -8.44
N ALA A 21 3.20 -8.75 -7.39
CA ALA A 21 2.63 -9.49 -6.27
C ALA A 21 1.58 -8.66 -5.52
N ALA A 22 1.87 -7.38 -5.25
CA ALA A 22 0.97 -6.43 -4.62
C ALA A 22 -0.36 -6.29 -5.36
N ALA A 23 -0.30 -6.06 -6.69
CA ALA A 23 -1.50 -5.91 -7.52
C ALA A 23 -2.31 -7.21 -7.60
N ASN A 24 -1.64 -8.36 -7.79
CA ASN A 24 -2.32 -9.66 -7.83
C ASN A 24 -2.99 -10.00 -6.49
N ALA A 25 -2.36 -9.69 -5.36
CA ALA A 25 -2.96 -9.93 -4.05
C ALA A 25 -4.28 -9.15 -3.88
N VAL A 26 -4.34 -7.90 -4.33
CA VAL A 26 -5.56 -7.08 -4.30
C VAL A 26 -6.63 -7.64 -5.24
N ILE A 27 -6.25 -8.07 -6.44
CA ILE A 27 -7.16 -8.71 -7.40
C ILE A 27 -7.81 -9.95 -6.78
N ASN A 28 -7.01 -10.78 -6.10
CA ASN A 28 -7.46 -12.05 -5.54
C ASN A 28 -8.46 -11.90 -4.38
N ILE A 29 -8.44 -10.76 -3.67
CA ILE A 29 -9.36 -10.50 -2.55
C ILE A 29 -10.53 -9.59 -2.93
N ARG A 30 -10.70 -9.26 -4.22
CA ARG A 30 -11.73 -8.35 -4.73
C ARG A 30 -13.10 -8.64 -4.13
N ASP A 31 -13.54 -9.89 -4.18
CA ASP A 31 -14.90 -10.24 -3.79
C ASP A 31 -15.09 -10.13 -2.28
N SER A 32 -14.11 -10.57 -1.48
CA SER A 32 -14.11 -10.35 -0.03
C SER A 32 -14.15 -8.86 0.33
N LEU A 33 -13.40 -8.02 -0.38
CA LEU A 33 -13.43 -6.56 -0.15
C LEU A 33 -14.81 -5.97 -0.42
N ASN A 34 -15.48 -6.37 -1.51
CA ASN A 34 -16.85 -5.92 -1.78
C ASN A 34 -17.84 -6.44 -0.73
N GLU A 35 -17.70 -7.69 -0.28
CA GLU A 35 -18.56 -8.28 0.76
C GLU A 35 -18.43 -7.56 2.10
N TRP A 36 -17.21 -7.21 2.52
CA TRP A 36 -16.99 -6.42 3.74
C TRP A 36 -17.51 -4.99 3.58
N ASP A 37 -17.24 -4.37 2.44
CA ASP A 37 -17.69 -3.00 2.15
C ASP A 37 -19.21 -2.91 1.98
N ALA A 38 -19.90 -3.98 1.55
CA ALA A 38 -21.36 -3.98 1.48
C ALA A 38 -22.02 -3.88 2.88
N LYS A 39 -21.29 -4.26 3.93
CA LYS A 39 -21.73 -4.11 5.33
C LYS A 39 -21.23 -2.82 5.97
N ALA A 40 -20.12 -2.27 5.50
CA ALA A 40 -19.46 -1.11 6.08
C ALA A 40 -19.56 0.18 5.24
N GLY A 41 -20.17 0.13 4.06
CA GLY A 41 -20.13 1.18 3.05
C GLY A 41 -21.11 0.92 1.91
N ASP A 42 -20.68 1.16 0.67
CA ASP A 42 -21.49 1.01 -0.55
C ASP A 42 -21.17 -0.25 -1.37
N GLY A 43 -20.27 -1.12 -0.88
CA GLY A 43 -19.99 -2.42 -1.49
C GLY A 43 -19.15 -2.35 -2.76
N ASP A 44 -18.39 -1.28 -2.96
CA ASP A 44 -17.61 -1.06 -4.18
C ASP A 44 -16.09 -1.09 -3.97
N CYS A 45 -15.61 -1.18 -2.73
CA CYS A 45 -14.19 -1.09 -2.40
C CYS A 45 -13.34 -2.07 -3.21
N GLY A 46 -13.73 -3.35 -3.27
CA GLY A 46 -13.03 -4.38 -4.03
C GLY A 46 -13.01 -4.09 -5.53
N SER A 47 -14.14 -3.65 -6.09
CA SER A 47 -14.24 -3.26 -7.50
C SER A 47 -13.36 -2.05 -7.84
N THR A 48 -13.29 -1.07 -6.94
CA THR A 48 -12.42 0.11 -7.08
C THR A 48 -10.94 -0.28 -7.00
N MET A 49 -10.57 -1.11 -6.03
CA MET A 49 -9.20 -1.61 -5.89
C MET A 49 -8.76 -2.50 -7.06
N PHE A 50 -9.65 -3.35 -7.58
CA PHE A 50 -9.42 -4.20 -8.75
C PHE A 50 -9.07 -3.38 -10.01
N LYS A 51 -9.80 -2.29 -10.27
CA LYS A 51 -9.52 -1.39 -11.41
C LYS A 51 -8.10 -0.81 -11.29
N GLY A 52 -7.73 -0.34 -10.11
CA GLY A 52 -6.40 0.19 -9.83
C GLY A 52 -5.29 -0.84 -10.05
N ALA A 53 -5.45 -2.02 -9.44
CA ALA A 53 -4.49 -3.12 -9.56
C ALA A 53 -4.30 -3.60 -11.01
N THR A 54 -5.40 -3.73 -11.76
CA THR A 54 -5.34 -4.12 -13.18
C THR A 54 -4.61 -3.07 -14.02
N SER A 55 -4.92 -1.79 -13.82
CA SER A 55 -4.25 -0.66 -14.49
C SER A 55 -2.75 -0.61 -14.19
N ILE A 56 -2.35 -0.92 -12.95
CA ILE A 56 -0.94 -1.04 -12.56
C ILE A 56 -0.26 -2.18 -13.32
N LEU A 57 -0.87 -3.37 -13.38
CA LEU A 57 -0.30 -4.51 -14.11
C LEU A 57 -0.18 -4.27 -15.62
N GLU A 58 -1.12 -3.54 -16.20
CA GLU A 58 -1.07 -3.13 -17.60
C GLU A 58 0.09 -2.15 -17.85
N ASP A 59 0.19 -1.09 -17.05
CA ASP A 59 1.24 -0.07 -17.21
C ASP A 59 2.64 -0.59 -16.86
N LEU A 60 2.74 -1.54 -15.92
CA LEU A 60 4.00 -2.18 -15.53
C LEU A 60 4.73 -2.81 -16.72
N LYS A 61 3.98 -3.36 -17.69
CA LYS A 61 4.54 -4.05 -18.86
C LYS A 61 5.35 -3.12 -19.77
N THR A 62 5.01 -1.83 -19.85
CA THR A 62 5.55 -0.95 -20.89
C THR A 62 5.96 0.46 -20.42
N HIS A 63 5.38 0.98 -19.34
CA HIS A 63 5.51 2.39 -18.98
C HIS A 63 6.42 2.66 -17.76
N TYR A 64 6.57 1.69 -16.86
CA TYR A 64 7.20 1.97 -15.56
C TYR A 64 8.74 2.07 -15.65
N PRO A 65 9.35 3.17 -15.16
CA PRO A 65 10.79 3.36 -15.16
C PRO A 65 11.43 2.61 -13.98
N LEU A 66 11.31 1.28 -13.96
CA LEU A 66 11.61 0.40 -12.82
C LEU A 66 13.03 0.50 -12.22
N ASN A 67 14.00 1.05 -12.96
CA ASN A 67 15.33 1.35 -12.43
C ASN A 67 15.39 2.66 -11.61
N ASN A 68 14.29 3.41 -11.57
CA ASN A 68 14.12 4.62 -10.78
C ASN A 68 12.89 4.44 -9.88
N ALA A 69 13.13 4.07 -8.63
CA ALA A 69 12.08 3.77 -7.67
C ALA A 69 11.15 4.98 -7.43
N ALA A 70 11.68 6.20 -7.37
CA ALA A 70 10.87 7.39 -7.17
C ALA A 70 9.88 7.57 -8.33
N GLU A 71 10.38 7.63 -9.57
CA GLU A 71 9.53 7.82 -10.74
C GLU A 71 8.58 6.61 -10.95
N THR A 72 8.98 5.40 -10.57
CA THR A 72 8.08 4.22 -10.57
C THR A 72 6.90 4.40 -9.62
N VAL A 73 7.14 4.83 -8.38
CA VAL A 73 6.08 5.12 -7.40
C VAL A 73 5.15 6.25 -7.89
N ASN A 74 5.72 7.24 -8.58
CA ASN A 74 4.93 8.30 -9.22
C ASN A 74 3.99 7.75 -10.29
N GLU A 75 4.46 6.82 -11.13
CA GLU A 75 3.64 6.20 -12.17
C GLU A 75 2.56 5.27 -11.61
N ILE A 76 2.83 4.55 -10.51
CA ILE A 76 1.78 3.80 -9.79
C ILE A 76 0.63 4.75 -9.39
N GLY A 77 0.96 5.91 -8.83
CA GLY A 77 -0.03 6.93 -8.47
C GLY A 77 -0.81 7.45 -9.68
N ASN A 78 -0.15 7.62 -10.84
CA ASN A 78 -0.82 8.04 -12.07
C ASN A 78 -1.76 6.95 -12.62
N SER A 79 -1.35 5.68 -12.60
CA SER A 79 -2.19 4.54 -13.01
C SER A 79 -3.44 4.42 -12.14
N ILE A 80 -3.29 4.61 -10.82
CA ILE A 80 -4.38 4.63 -9.85
C ILE A 80 -5.34 5.79 -10.12
N ARG A 81 -4.80 7.02 -10.18
CA ARG A 81 -5.60 8.24 -10.35
C ARG A 81 -6.47 8.21 -11.61
N ARG A 82 -6.00 7.55 -12.66
CA ARG A 82 -6.70 7.46 -13.95
C ARG A 82 -7.98 6.63 -13.87
N VAL A 83 -8.03 5.60 -13.02
CA VAL A 83 -9.09 4.57 -13.08
C VAL A 83 -9.85 4.37 -11.77
N MET A 84 -9.25 4.69 -10.63
CA MET A 84 -9.90 4.55 -9.32
C MET A 84 -10.79 5.77 -9.04
N GLY A 85 -12.07 5.51 -8.79
CA GLY A 85 -13.03 6.53 -8.36
C GLY A 85 -13.01 6.78 -6.85
N GLY A 86 -13.83 7.73 -6.42
CA GLY A 86 -14.11 7.99 -5.00
C GLY A 86 -12.90 8.46 -4.19
N THR A 87 -13.07 8.43 -2.87
CA THR A 87 -12.03 8.84 -1.91
C THR A 87 -10.79 7.95 -2.02
N SER A 88 -10.95 6.65 -2.24
CA SER A 88 -9.85 5.69 -2.32
C SER A 88 -8.82 6.05 -3.41
N GLY A 89 -9.28 6.41 -4.62
CA GLY A 89 -8.38 6.81 -5.70
C GLY A 89 -7.56 8.06 -5.36
N ILE A 90 -8.18 9.05 -4.73
CA ILE A 90 -7.51 10.29 -4.29
C ILE A 90 -6.47 9.98 -3.21
N ILE A 91 -6.86 9.20 -2.20
CA ILE A 91 -6.00 8.88 -1.05
C ILE A 91 -4.78 8.03 -1.47
N TYR A 92 -4.97 7.02 -2.31
CA TYR A 92 -3.84 6.25 -2.84
C TYR A 92 -2.94 7.09 -3.74
N ASN A 93 -3.48 8.00 -4.55
CA ASN A 93 -2.66 8.93 -5.32
C ASN A 93 -1.86 9.88 -4.40
N ILE A 94 -2.45 10.39 -3.31
CA ILE A 94 -1.74 11.20 -2.30
C ILE A 94 -0.60 10.40 -1.66
N LEU A 95 -0.87 9.15 -1.29
CA LEU A 95 0.12 8.21 -0.75
C LEU A 95 1.32 8.09 -1.72
N CYS A 96 1.07 7.78 -2.99
CA CYS A 96 2.11 7.66 -4.01
C CYS A 96 2.88 8.97 -4.24
N LYS A 97 2.20 10.12 -4.34
CA LYS A 97 2.87 11.42 -4.58
C LYS A 97 3.76 11.84 -3.41
N ALA A 98 3.35 11.56 -2.18
CA ALA A 98 4.17 11.86 -1.00
C ALA A 98 5.39 10.94 -0.88
N ALA A 99 5.21 9.62 -1.13
CA ALA A 99 6.33 8.69 -1.23
C ALA A 99 7.31 9.09 -2.34
N TYR A 100 6.80 9.41 -3.53
CA TYR A 100 7.59 9.92 -4.65
C TYR A 100 8.45 11.12 -4.26
N ALA A 101 7.82 12.16 -3.69
CA ALA A 101 8.53 13.39 -3.30
C ALA A 101 9.66 13.08 -2.31
N ARG A 102 9.42 12.17 -1.36
CA ARG A 102 10.42 11.76 -0.37
C ARG A 102 11.59 11.00 -0.99
N LEU A 103 11.32 10.08 -1.91
CA LEU A 103 12.35 9.32 -2.62
C LEU A 103 13.17 10.20 -3.57
N LYS A 104 12.50 11.07 -4.33
CA LYS A 104 13.15 11.97 -5.30
C LYS A 104 14.12 12.96 -4.67
N ALA A 105 13.89 13.37 -3.43
CA ALA A 105 14.79 14.25 -2.68
C ALA A 105 16.14 13.61 -2.33
N ARG A 106 16.32 12.30 -2.55
CA ARG A 106 17.58 11.57 -2.32
C ARG A 106 17.98 10.77 -3.57
N PRO A 107 18.64 11.40 -4.55
CA PRO A 107 18.95 10.80 -5.85
C PRO A 107 20.10 9.77 -5.81
N GLU A 108 20.23 9.03 -4.71
CA GLU A 108 21.20 7.94 -4.61
C GLU A 108 20.91 6.85 -5.66
N SER A 109 21.95 6.16 -6.12
CA SER A 109 21.85 5.15 -7.19
C SER A 109 20.95 3.97 -6.84
N ALA A 110 20.72 3.71 -5.55
CA ALA A 110 19.79 2.73 -5.04
C ALA A 110 19.08 3.24 -3.78
N VAL A 111 17.78 2.98 -3.67
CA VAL A 111 17.00 3.34 -2.48
C VAL A 111 17.21 2.31 -1.38
N THR A 112 17.77 2.74 -0.26
CA THR A 112 17.95 1.94 0.96
C THR A 112 16.63 1.66 1.68
N ALA A 113 16.59 0.62 2.52
CA ALA A 113 15.40 0.30 3.31
C ALA A 113 14.98 1.43 4.27
N LYS A 114 15.94 2.17 4.83
CA LYS A 114 15.65 3.36 5.65
C LYS A 114 14.98 4.46 4.83
N GLN A 115 15.38 4.66 3.58
CA GLN A 115 14.71 5.62 2.69
C GLN A 115 13.30 5.18 2.31
N TRP A 116 13.06 3.88 2.09
CA TRP A 116 11.71 3.33 1.91
C TRP A 116 10.83 3.54 3.15
N ALA A 117 11.35 3.29 4.36
CA ALA A 117 10.63 3.54 5.60
C ALA A 117 10.27 5.04 5.78
N GLU A 118 11.20 5.92 5.42
CA GLU A 118 10.96 7.37 5.42
C GLU A 118 9.93 7.80 4.37
N ALA A 119 9.91 7.17 3.19
CA ALA A 119 8.90 7.39 2.16
C ALA A 119 7.52 6.91 2.60
N LEU A 120 7.42 5.74 3.25
CA LEU A 120 6.19 5.23 3.83
C LEU A 120 5.65 6.17 4.92
N LYS A 121 6.52 6.65 5.83
CA LYS A 121 6.15 7.63 6.85
C LYS A 121 5.60 8.92 6.25
N ALA A 122 6.26 9.44 5.20
CA ALA A 122 5.81 10.65 4.50
C ALA A 122 4.43 10.42 3.83
N ALA A 123 4.24 9.25 3.22
CA ALA A 123 2.99 8.88 2.59
C ALA A 123 1.82 8.77 3.58
N ILE A 124 2.04 8.10 4.72
CA ILE A 124 1.07 7.99 5.82
C ILE A 124 0.72 9.38 6.37
N SER A 125 1.73 10.23 6.60
CA SER A 125 1.51 11.59 7.11
C SER A 125 0.66 12.43 6.16
N ALA A 126 0.88 12.29 4.84
CA ALA A 126 0.08 12.97 3.83
C ALA A 126 -1.36 12.44 3.79
N VAL A 127 -1.54 11.12 3.79
CA VAL A 127 -2.88 10.51 3.84
C VAL A 127 -3.65 10.94 5.09
N SER A 128 -3.01 10.92 6.26
CA SER A 128 -3.63 11.37 7.50
C SER A 128 -4.03 12.85 7.42
N LYS A 129 -3.12 13.72 6.95
CA LYS A 129 -3.37 15.16 6.82
C LYS A 129 -4.50 15.49 5.85
N TYR A 130 -4.49 14.92 4.65
CA TYR A 130 -5.43 15.28 3.59
C TYR A 130 -6.72 14.45 3.63
N GLY A 131 -6.68 13.25 4.21
CA GLY A 131 -7.84 12.41 4.43
C GLY A 131 -8.56 12.69 5.76
N GLY A 132 -7.95 13.42 6.69
CA GLY A 132 -8.55 13.76 7.98
C GLY A 132 -8.73 12.56 8.91
N ALA A 133 -7.95 11.49 8.71
CA ALA A 133 -8.03 10.25 9.49
C ALA A 133 -6.74 9.99 10.27
N GLY A 134 -6.87 9.27 11.38
CA GLY A 134 -5.75 8.85 12.23
C GLY A 134 -5.79 7.35 12.54
N GLU A 135 -4.91 6.94 13.44
CA GLU A 135 -4.98 5.61 14.05
C GLU A 135 -6.27 5.47 14.87
N GLY A 136 -6.91 4.31 14.79
CA GLY A 136 -8.19 3.99 15.41
C GLY A 136 -9.41 4.49 14.63
N TYR A 137 -9.23 5.11 13.46
CA TYR A 137 -10.35 5.70 12.69
C TYR A 137 -11.04 4.70 11.78
N ARG A 138 -10.54 3.46 11.74
CA ARG A 138 -11.07 2.33 10.98
C ARG A 138 -10.91 2.54 9.48
N THR A 139 -9.67 2.74 9.05
CA THR A 139 -9.27 3.04 7.66
C THR A 139 -7.98 2.32 7.28
N MET A 140 -7.50 2.52 6.04
CA MET A 140 -6.19 2.01 5.62
C MET A 140 -5.00 2.43 6.52
N LEU A 141 -5.14 3.51 7.29
CA LEU A 141 -4.10 3.95 8.22
C LEU A 141 -3.90 2.97 9.37
N ASP A 142 -4.93 2.22 9.76
CA ASP A 142 -4.84 1.21 10.83
C ASP A 142 -3.99 0.01 10.41
N ALA A 143 -3.79 -0.21 9.12
CA ALA A 143 -2.80 -1.15 8.61
C ALA A 143 -1.41 -0.49 8.50
N LEU A 144 -1.35 0.70 7.88
CA LEU A 144 -0.06 1.27 7.48
C LEU A 144 0.73 1.92 8.63
N ILE A 145 0.05 2.47 9.64
CA ILE A 145 0.71 3.07 10.81
C ILE A 145 1.49 2.01 11.61
N PRO A 146 0.89 0.88 12.04
CA PRO A 146 1.63 -0.19 12.72
C PRO A 146 2.77 -0.75 11.87
N ALA A 147 2.55 -0.92 10.57
CA ALA A 147 3.59 -1.35 9.64
C ALA A 147 4.78 -0.40 9.64
N CYS A 148 4.54 0.91 9.51
CA CYS A 148 5.60 1.91 9.51
C CYS A 148 6.34 1.98 10.84
N THR A 149 5.63 1.83 11.97
CA THR A 149 6.24 1.79 13.31
C THR A 149 7.21 0.63 13.42
N VAL A 150 6.75 -0.60 13.15
CA VAL A 150 7.59 -1.80 13.23
C VAL A 150 8.76 -1.73 12.25
N LEU A 151 8.53 -1.30 11.01
CA LEU A 151 9.62 -1.18 10.02
C LEU A 151 10.74 -0.26 10.52
N LYS A 152 10.38 0.89 11.09
CA LYS A 152 11.35 1.88 11.59
C LYS A 152 12.07 1.39 12.84
N GLU A 153 11.37 0.73 13.76
CA GLU A 153 11.95 0.17 14.97
C GLU A 153 12.99 -0.91 14.63
N ARG A 154 12.62 -1.87 13.77
CA ARG A 154 13.49 -2.98 13.36
C ARG A 154 14.72 -2.50 12.61
N LEU A 155 14.56 -1.59 11.64
CA LEU A 155 15.68 -0.97 10.94
C LEU A 155 16.55 -0.08 11.84
N GLY A 156 15.98 0.48 12.90
CA GLY A 156 16.69 1.23 13.93
C GLY A 156 17.52 0.34 14.85
N ALA A 157 17.01 -0.85 15.17
CA ALA A 157 17.70 -1.88 15.94
C ALA A 157 18.84 -2.57 15.17
N GLY A 158 18.91 -2.38 13.85
CA GLY A 158 19.94 -2.97 13.00
C GLY A 158 19.57 -4.34 12.43
N ASP A 159 18.29 -4.73 12.50
CA ASP A 159 17.79 -5.96 11.90
C ASP A 159 18.01 -5.95 10.37
N ASP A 160 18.12 -7.14 9.79
CA ASP A 160 18.15 -7.31 8.33
C ASP A 160 16.92 -6.63 7.68
N PRO A 161 17.11 -5.82 6.62
CA PRO A 161 16.03 -5.09 5.96
C PRO A 161 14.85 -5.93 5.47
N VAL A 162 15.09 -7.14 4.97
CA VAL A 162 14.01 -8.00 4.47
C VAL A 162 13.22 -8.56 5.64
N THR A 163 13.90 -9.02 6.68
CA THR A 163 13.28 -9.48 7.92
C THR A 163 12.43 -8.37 8.55
N ALA A 164 12.95 -7.14 8.61
CA ALA A 164 12.21 -5.97 9.08
C ALA A 164 10.95 -5.68 8.25
N PHE A 165 11.01 -5.84 6.92
CA PHE A 165 9.86 -5.63 6.03
C PHE A 165 8.80 -6.73 6.17
N VAL A 166 9.21 -7.98 6.40
CA VAL A 166 8.26 -9.06 6.69
C VAL A 166 7.54 -8.83 8.01
N LEU A 167 8.27 -8.53 9.09
CA LEU A 167 7.69 -8.21 10.39
C LEU A 167 6.76 -6.99 10.33
N SER A 168 7.11 -5.96 9.56
CA SER A 168 6.22 -4.82 9.37
C SER A 168 4.95 -5.17 8.62
N SER A 169 5.02 -6.14 7.69
CA SER A 169 3.83 -6.60 6.97
C SER A 169 2.88 -7.44 7.84
N GLU A 170 3.41 -8.18 8.81
CA GLU A 170 2.60 -8.87 9.82
C GLU A 170 1.88 -7.86 10.72
N ALA A 171 2.56 -6.77 11.11
CA ALA A 171 1.93 -5.67 11.84
C ALA A 171 0.83 -4.97 11.01
N ALA A 172 1.02 -4.84 9.70
CA ALA A 172 -0.01 -4.30 8.80
C ALA A 172 -1.28 -5.16 8.81
N LEU A 173 -1.11 -6.48 8.74
CA LEU A 173 -2.22 -7.44 8.77
C LEU A 173 -2.93 -7.41 10.12
N ALA A 174 -2.18 -7.47 11.22
CA ALA A 174 -2.76 -7.41 12.56
C ALA A 174 -3.56 -6.11 12.79
N GLY A 175 -3.02 -4.97 12.33
CA GLY A 175 -3.71 -3.68 12.38
C GLY A 175 -5.00 -3.66 11.55
N ALA A 176 -4.96 -4.21 10.33
CA ALA A 176 -6.15 -4.34 9.50
C ALA A 176 -7.23 -5.25 10.13
N GLU A 177 -6.85 -6.37 10.74
CA GLU A 177 -7.77 -7.26 11.43
C GLU A 177 -8.40 -6.61 12.68
N ALA A 178 -7.62 -5.83 13.42
CA ALA A 178 -8.06 -5.12 14.62
C ALA A 178 -9.15 -4.07 14.34
N THR A 179 -9.30 -3.60 13.10
CA THR A 179 -10.40 -2.70 12.71
C THR A 179 -11.79 -3.27 13.03
N LYS A 180 -11.94 -4.60 13.10
CA LYS A 180 -13.18 -5.26 13.58
C LYS A 180 -13.62 -4.78 14.95
N GLN A 181 -12.72 -4.29 15.80
CA GLN A 181 -13.00 -3.83 17.16
C GLN A 181 -13.07 -2.31 17.27
N MET A 182 -12.99 -1.58 16.16
CA MET A 182 -12.95 -0.12 16.13
C MET A 182 -14.31 0.46 15.70
N GLN A 183 -14.59 1.68 16.17
CA GLN A 183 -15.66 2.51 15.63
C GLN A 183 -15.11 3.36 14.49
N ALA A 184 -15.85 3.46 13.39
CA ALA A 184 -15.44 4.28 12.26
C ALA A 184 -15.60 5.76 12.56
N GLN A 185 -14.54 6.54 12.34
CA GLN A 185 -14.54 8.00 12.49
C GLN A 185 -14.32 8.73 11.18
N ALA A 186 -14.11 8.01 10.09
CA ALA A 186 -13.92 8.56 8.75
C ALA A 186 -14.51 7.64 7.67
N GLY A 187 -14.68 8.20 6.46
CA GLY A 187 -15.19 7.48 5.31
C GLY A 187 -16.68 7.13 5.40
N ARG A 188 -17.18 6.31 4.46
CA ARG A 188 -18.59 5.90 4.46
C ARG A 188 -18.98 5.08 5.70
N ALA A 189 -18.01 4.37 6.28
CA ALA A 189 -18.20 3.57 7.47
C ALA A 189 -18.64 4.38 8.69
N SER A 190 -18.32 5.68 8.77
CA SER A 190 -18.77 6.53 9.89
C SER A 190 -20.29 6.77 9.91
N TYR A 191 -21.01 6.42 8.85
CA TYR A 191 -22.47 6.54 8.76
C TYR A 191 -23.20 5.22 9.05
N VAL A 192 -22.47 4.13 9.29
CA VAL A 192 -23.02 2.78 9.48
C VAL A 192 -23.11 2.46 10.97
N SER A 193 -24.11 1.66 11.36
CA SER A 193 -24.27 1.22 12.75
C SER A 193 -23.06 0.40 13.22
N VAL A 194 -22.67 0.58 14.49
CA VAL A 194 -21.54 -0.12 15.11
C VAL A 194 -21.70 -1.64 15.02
N GLU A 195 -22.93 -2.16 15.19
CA GLU A 195 -23.23 -3.59 15.09
C GLU A 195 -22.84 -4.21 13.75
N ASN A 196 -23.09 -3.51 12.63
CA ASN A 196 -22.70 -3.98 11.31
C ASN A 196 -21.18 -3.92 11.12
N LEU A 197 -20.54 -2.85 11.62
CA LEU A 197 -19.10 -2.68 11.54
C LEU A 197 -18.35 -3.79 12.28
N LEU A 198 -18.75 -4.12 13.52
CA LEU A 198 -18.04 -5.12 14.34
C LEU A 198 -18.03 -6.54 13.73
N SER A 199 -18.87 -6.80 12.72
CA SER A 199 -18.94 -8.09 12.04
C SER A 199 -17.87 -8.31 10.95
N VAL A 200 -17.21 -7.24 10.47
CA VAL A 200 -16.27 -7.29 9.34
C VAL A 200 -15.09 -6.33 9.54
N PRO A 201 -13.89 -6.64 9.01
CA PRO A 201 -12.79 -5.68 9.04
C PRO A 201 -13.07 -4.52 8.08
N ASP A 202 -12.35 -3.40 8.24
CA ASP A 202 -12.36 -2.32 7.26
C ASP A 202 -11.78 -2.82 5.93
N PRO A 203 -12.52 -2.73 4.81
CA PRO A 203 -12.06 -3.19 3.52
C PRO A 203 -10.83 -2.39 3.03
N GLY A 204 -10.75 -1.09 3.34
CA GLY A 204 -9.58 -0.26 2.99
C GLY A 204 -8.30 -0.72 3.69
N ALA A 205 -8.37 -1.05 4.98
CA ALA A 205 -7.29 -1.61 5.78
C ALA A 205 -6.86 -2.99 5.29
N MET A 206 -7.81 -3.88 5.00
CA MET A 206 -7.50 -5.20 4.48
C MET A 206 -6.85 -5.15 3.10
N ALA A 207 -7.33 -4.26 2.22
CA ALA A 207 -6.69 -4.04 0.93
C ALA A 207 -5.26 -3.52 1.11
N ALA A 208 -5.05 -2.58 2.04
CA ALA A 208 -3.74 -2.02 2.36
C ALA A 208 -2.74 -3.05 2.88
N ALA A 209 -3.15 -3.83 3.87
CA ALA A 209 -2.33 -4.91 4.41
C ALA A 209 -2.00 -5.97 3.36
N SER A 210 -2.94 -6.29 2.47
CA SER A 210 -2.77 -7.36 1.48
C SER A 210 -1.72 -7.02 0.43
N TRP A 211 -1.76 -5.82 -0.17
CA TRP A 211 -0.71 -5.45 -1.13
C TRP A 211 0.65 -5.27 -0.45
N TYR A 212 0.68 -4.72 0.76
CA TYR A 212 1.92 -4.47 1.50
C TYR A 212 2.60 -5.79 1.88
N ARG A 213 1.83 -6.77 2.37
CA ARG A 213 2.31 -8.12 2.70
C ARG A 213 2.76 -8.89 1.48
N ALA A 214 2.02 -8.85 0.38
CA ALA A 214 2.45 -9.54 -0.83
C ALA A 214 3.78 -8.99 -1.36
N ALA A 215 3.97 -7.67 -1.32
CA ALA A 215 5.25 -7.04 -1.65
C ALA A 215 6.39 -7.50 -0.72
N ALA A 216 6.15 -7.58 0.60
CA ALA A 216 7.16 -8.01 1.56
C ALA A 216 7.60 -9.46 1.34
N LEU A 217 6.64 -10.37 1.13
CA LEU A 217 6.92 -11.79 0.94
C LEU A 217 7.70 -12.05 -0.35
N ILE A 218 7.30 -11.44 -1.47
CA ILE A 218 8.04 -11.64 -2.73
C ILE A 218 9.44 -11.02 -2.68
N VAL A 219 9.63 -9.90 -1.97
CA VAL A 219 10.97 -9.31 -1.76
C VAL A 219 11.85 -10.27 -0.97
N LYS A 220 11.29 -10.95 0.04
CA LYS A 220 12.00 -12.02 0.76
C LYS A 220 12.41 -13.14 -0.19
N ASP A 221 11.48 -13.66 -0.98
CA ASP A 221 11.78 -14.78 -1.89
C ASP A 221 12.82 -14.41 -2.96
N ARG A 222 12.87 -13.16 -3.41
CA ARG A 222 13.82 -12.69 -4.43
C ARG A 222 15.20 -12.33 -3.89
N LEU A 223 15.30 -11.88 -2.64
CA LEU A 223 16.56 -11.44 -2.02
C LEU A 223 17.18 -12.50 -1.09
N HIS A 224 16.37 -13.39 -0.53
CA HIS A 224 16.79 -14.55 0.24
C HIS A 224 16.49 -15.83 -0.56
N VAL A 225 17.21 -16.01 -1.66
CA VAL A 225 17.35 -17.34 -2.24
C VAL A 225 18.32 -18.10 -1.33
N PRO A 226 17.99 -19.32 -0.85
CA PRO A 226 18.92 -20.13 -0.05
C PRO A 226 20.24 -20.38 -0.76
#